data_AF-A0A4R4L3N5-F1
#
_entry.id   AF-A0A4R4L3N5-F1
#
_cell.length_a   1.000
_cell.length_b   1.000
_cell.length_c   1.000
_cell.angle_alpha   90.00
_cell.angle_beta   90.00
_cell.angle_gamma   90.00
#
_symmetry.space_group_name_H-M   'P 1'
#
loop_
_entity.id
_entity.type
_entity.pdbx_description
1 polymer ?
#
loop_
_entity_poly.entity_id
_entity_poly.type
_entity_poly.pdbx_seq_one_letter_code
_entity_poly.pdbx_strand_id
1 'polypeptide(L)'
;GGAARLVKTTLVGNNAEGNGGAIANYGRVDIHDSKLNNNHARHDGGAIFTAGVLQITDTRLGHNTAVGNGGAVANGQGRAKTGAQAQTQGKAGTVEIQQSTIEGNTADHNGGGVFTAGGFVKVSRVHIKENKACHSGGGVYAADTDLHLDHTTITKNHASLDGGAILNTGTTHTTTGRPDNHTDATTTITHSTITTNTAGRYGGAIFNGDTHQPTIDPGFHNKPPTNTTNATLTLRDTNTKNNTALNGGSIFNNKATTNLTTTTITNNTATDSSKTHRVAGGILNNNGTTETDHKTTITNNDPTNCAGTVKNCFN
;
A
#
# COMPACT_ATOMS: atom_id res chain seq x y z
N GLY A 1 23.27 15.35 -5.34
CA GLY A 1 22.36 15.40 -6.51
C GLY A 1 22.03 16.83 -6.84
N GLY A 2 21.70 17.12 -8.11
CA GLY A 2 21.20 18.42 -8.56
C GLY A 2 19.71 18.62 -8.29
N ALA A 3 19.16 19.75 -8.70
CA ALA A 3 17.73 20.06 -8.60
C ALA A 3 17.12 20.28 -9.99
N ALA A 4 15.92 19.77 -10.22
CA ALA A 4 15.14 20.04 -11.42
C ALA A 4 13.72 20.50 -11.05
N ARG A 5 13.18 21.42 -11.83
CA ARG A 5 11.80 21.88 -11.72
C ARG A 5 11.13 21.78 -13.08
N LEU A 6 10.09 20.96 -13.17
CA LEU A 6 9.32 20.70 -14.37
C LEU A 6 7.94 21.34 -14.19
N VAL A 7 7.56 22.21 -15.12
CA VAL A 7 6.26 22.89 -15.10
C VAL A 7 5.62 22.76 -16.46
N LYS A 8 4.33 22.41 -16.54
CA LYS A 8 3.61 22.32 -17.82
C LYS A 8 4.30 21.40 -18.82
N THR A 9 4.89 20.32 -18.31
CA THR A 9 5.71 19.40 -19.09
C THR A 9 4.94 18.12 -19.39
N THR A 10 5.19 17.54 -20.57
CA THR A 10 4.68 16.22 -20.94
C THR A 10 5.84 15.28 -21.22
N LEU A 11 5.95 14.20 -20.46
CA LEU A 11 6.92 13.11 -20.66
C LEU A 11 6.14 11.85 -21.00
N VAL A 12 6.20 11.44 -22.27
CA VAL A 12 5.40 10.34 -22.82
C VAL A 12 6.24 9.37 -23.61
N GLY A 13 5.98 8.07 -23.45
CA GLY A 13 6.58 7.03 -24.29
C GLY A 13 8.07 6.82 -24.05
N ASN A 14 8.60 7.28 -22.90
CA ASN A 14 10.00 7.07 -22.57
C ASN A 14 10.21 5.62 -22.09
N ASN A 15 11.36 5.06 -22.43
CA ASN A 15 11.73 3.68 -22.12
C ASN A 15 13.13 3.64 -21.53
N ALA A 16 13.27 3.14 -20.30
CA ALA A 16 14.55 3.00 -19.61
C ALA A 16 14.87 1.53 -19.33
N GLU A 17 16.10 1.12 -19.63
CA GLU A 17 16.63 -0.20 -19.23
C GLU A 17 16.93 -0.31 -17.72
N GLY A 18 16.87 0.81 -17.01
CA GLY A 18 17.09 0.93 -15.57
C GLY A 18 15.81 1.32 -14.82
N ASN A 19 15.98 2.20 -13.82
CA ASN A 19 14.90 2.79 -13.05
C ASN A 19 14.41 4.10 -13.68
N GLY A 20 13.15 4.46 -13.43
CA GLY A 20 12.62 5.79 -13.77
C GLY A 20 12.44 5.99 -15.26
N GLY A 21 11.36 5.43 -15.83
CA GLY A 21 11.13 5.44 -17.28
C GLY A 21 11.18 6.83 -17.90
N ALA A 22 10.69 7.85 -17.19
CA ALA A 22 10.85 9.25 -17.56
C ALA A 22 11.89 9.99 -16.70
N ILE A 23 11.93 9.72 -15.38
CA ILE A 23 12.79 10.46 -14.44
C ILE A 23 13.44 9.50 -13.44
N ALA A 24 14.76 9.53 -13.36
CA ALA A 24 15.53 8.94 -12.26
C ALA A 24 16.07 10.05 -11.34
N ASN A 25 15.50 10.17 -10.14
CA ASN A 25 15.81 11.23 -9.19
C ASN A 25 16.72 10.75 -8.05
N TYR A 26 17.93 11.32 -7.99
CA TYR A 26 18.89 11.16 -6.88
C TYR A 26 19.20 12.49 -6.17
N GLY A 27 18.40 13.52 -6.42
CA GLY A 27 18.56 14.86 -5.88
C GLY A 27 17.21 15.42 -5.44
N ARG A 28 16.80 16.55 -6.03
CA ARG A 28 15.46 17.11 -5.84
C ARG A 28 14.75 17.30 -7.17
N VAL A 29 13.53 16.82 -7.27
CA VAL A 29 12.65 17.06 -8.42
C VAL A 29 11.33 17.62 -7.93
N ASP A 30 10.93 18.75 -8.51
CA ASP A 30 9.60 19.36 -8.34
C ASP A 30 8.87 19.31 -9.69
N ILE A 31 7.69 18.71 -9.72
CA ILE A 31 6.85 18.55 -10.88
C ILE A 31 5.50 19.21 -10.61
N HIS A 32 5.14 20.17 -11.46
CA HIS A 32 3.89 20.91 -11.35
C HIS A 32 3.14 20.97 -12.68
N ASP A 33 1.82 20.82 -12.65
CA ASP A 33 0.93 20.96 -13.82
C ASP A 33 1.43 20.15 -15.03
N SER A 34 1.76 18.87 -14.83
CA SER A 34 2.46 18.07 -15.83
C SER A 34 1.79 16.72 -16.11
N LYS A 35 2.28 16.02 -17.13
CA LYS A 35 1.80 14.69 -17.54
C LYS A 35 2.97 13.76 -17.77
N LEU A 36 2.98 12.63 -17.07
CA LEU A 36 3.94 11.56 -17.23
C LEU A 36 3.17 10.29 -17.57
N ASN A 37 3.01 10.00 -18.87
CA ASN A 37 2.17 8.90 -19.33
C ASN A 37 2.90 7.90 -20.21
N ASN A 38 2.48 6.63 -20.19
CA ASN A 38 3.01 5.59 -21.09
C ASN A 38 4.53 5.45 -21.04
N ASN A 39 5.15 5.67 -19.88
CA ASN A 39 6.58 5.47 -19.70
C ASN A 39 6.85 4.05 -19.17
N HIS A 40 8.02 3.52 -19.49
CA HIS A 40 8.43 2.17 -19.14
C HIS A 40 9.80 2.14 -18.46
N ALA A 41 9.91 1.36 -17.38
CA ALA A 41 11.17 1.03 -16.74
C ALA A 41 11.34 -0.49 -16.63
N ARG A 42 12.53 -1.00 -16.98
CA ARG A 42 12.87 -2.42 -16.78
C ARG A 42 13.07 -2.78 -15.30
N HIS A 43 13.30 -1.81 -14.44
CA HIS A 43 13.42 -2.02 -12.99
C HIS A 43 12.28 -1.31 -12.26
N ASP A 44 12.56 -0.29 -11.44
CA ASP A 44 11.55 0.34 -10.60
C ASP A 44 11.14 1.72 -11.15
N GLY A 45 9.90 2.12 -10.89
CA GLY A 45 9.39 3.47 -11.19
C GLY A 45 9.12 3.68 -12.67
N GLY A 46 8.00 3.14 -13.17
CA GLY A 46 7.68 3.18 -14.60
C GLY A 46 7.63 4.60 -15.16
N ALA A 47 7.20 5.59 -14.37
CA ALA A 47 7.44 7.00 -14.68
C ALA A 47 8.66 7.54 -13.93
N ILE A 48 8.67 7.40 -12.61
CA ILE A 48 9.63 8.07 -11.73
C ILE A 48 10.21 7.07 -10.74
N PHE A 49 11.53 7.03 -10.71
CA PHE A 49 12.26 6.47 -9.58
C PHE A 49 12.85 7.60 -8.75
N THR A 50 12.80 7.48 -7.42
CA THR A 50 13.41 8.46 -6.52
C THR A 50 14.12 7.82 -5.33
N ALA A 51 15.29 8.35 -5.03
CA ALA A 51 16.02 8.15 -3.77
C ALA A 51 16.37 9.50 -3.10
N GLY A 52 15.74 10.58 -3.56
CA GLY A 52 15.91 11.95 -3.06
C GLY A 52 14.57 12.59 -2.72
N VAL A 53 14.46 13.92 -2.86
CA VAL A 53 13.20 14.64 -2.62
C VAL A 53 12.40 14.70 -3.91
N LEU A 54 11.15 14.24 -3.88
CA LEU A 54 10.21 14.30 -4.99
C LEU A 54 8.95 15.03 -4.55
N GLN A 55 8.63 16.13 -5.23
CA GLN A 55 7.37 16.86 -5.05
C GLN A 55 6.60 16.84 -6.36
N ILE A 56 5.32 16.45 -6.28
CA ILE A 56 4.42 16.36 -7.43
C ILE A 56 3.12 17.07 -7.08
N THR A 57 2.74 18.05 -7.88
CA THR A 57 1.49 18.81 -7.68
C THR A 57 0.75 18.95 -9.01
N ASP A 58 -0.59 18.87 -8.98
CA ASP A 58 -1.46 19.07 -10.15
C ASP A 58 -1.04 18.26 -11.39
N THR A 59 -0.58 17.02 -11.19
CA THR A 59 0.08 16.22 -12.23
C THR A 59 -0.64 14.90 -12.45
N ARG A 60 -0.62 14.41 -13.69
CA ARG A 60 -1.13 13.08 -14.05
C ARG A 60 0.03 12.11 -14.29
N LEU A 61 0.02 10.99 -13.57
CA LEU A 61 0.90 9.84 -13.72
C LEU A 61 0.08 8.66 -14.23
N GLY A 62 0.04 8.49 -15.56
CA GLY A 62 -0.94 7.61 -16.22
C GLY A 62 -0.33 6.50 -17.07
N HIS A 63 -0.79 5.26 -16.93
CA HIS A 63 -0.45 4.15 -17.84
C HIS A 63 1.05 3.87 -17.96
N ASN A 64 1.81 4.10 -16.88
CA ASN A 64 3.22 3.77 -16.83
C ASN A 64 3.41 2.32 -16.38
N THR A 65 4.53 1.72 -16.79
CA THR A 65 4.81 0.30 -16.57
C THR A 65 6.19 0.08 -15.99
N ALA A 66 6.29 -0.81 -15.01
CA ALA A 66 7.56 -1.24 -14.42
C ALA A 66 7.60 -2.76 -14.35
N VAL A 67 8.69 -3.38 -14.83
CA VAL A 67 8.92 -4.82 -14.61
C VAL A 67 9.29 -5.10 -13.13
N GLY A 68 9.83 -4.10 -12.43
CA GLY A 68 10.01 -4.13 -10.98
C GLY A 68 8.78 -3.61 -10.24
N ASN A 69 9.03 -2.66 -9.33
CA ASN A 69 8.02 -2.08 -8.45
C ASN A 69 7.66 -0.66 -8.87
N GLY A 70 6.49 -0.18 -8.44
CA GLY A 70 6.09 1.21 -8.65
C GLY A 70 5.77 1.50 -10.12
N GLY A 71 4.58 1.10 -10.58
CA GLY A 71 4.21 1.30 -11.98
C GLY A 71 4.27 2.77 -12.40
N ALA A 72 3.88 3.70 -11.50
CA ALA A 72 4.18 5.12 -11.66
C ALA A 72 5.45 5.52 -10.91
N VAL A 73 5.43 5.40 -9.58
CA VAL A 73 6.48 5.94 -8.70
C VAL A 73 7.08 4.84 -7.85
N ALA A 74 8.41 4.77 -7.82
CA ALA A 74 9.14 3.95 -6.86
C ALA A 74 10.05 4.83 -5.99
N ASN A 75 9.94 4.70 -4.68
CA ASN A 75 10.75 5.38 -3.68
C ASN A 75 11.61 4.39 -2.88
N GLY A 76 12.93 4.55 -2.93
CA GLY A 76 13.88 3.59 -2.37
C GLY A 76 14.06 2.36 -3.26
N GLN A 77 14.93 1.43 -2.84
CA GLN A 77 15.21 0.22 -3.62
C GLN A 77 14.09 -0.81 -3.50
N GLY A 78 13.52 -1.22 -4.64
CA GLY A 78 13.02 -2.57 -4.78
C GLY A 78 14.20 -3.54 -4.67
N ARG A 79 14.08 -4.58 -3.83
CA ARG A 79 15.16 -5.59 -3.70
C ARG A 79 15.44 -6.23 -5.06
N ALA A 80 16.48 -5.79 -5.76
CA ALA A 80 16.97 -6.48 -6.94
C ALA A 80 17.60 -7.81 -6.51
N LYS A 81 16.83 -8.90 -6.59
CA LYS A 81 17.40 -10.25 -6.63
C LYS A 81 17.97 -10.46 -8.03
N THR A 82 19.22 -10.08 -8.26
CA THR A 82 20.21 -10.73 -9.13
C THR A 82 21.40 -9.80 -9.36
N GLY A 83 22.61 -10.33 -9.18
CA GLY A 83 23.86 -9.68 -9.60
C GLY A 83 24.58 -8.89 -8.50
N ALA A 84 25.90 -9.06 -8.46
CA ALA A 84 26.82 -8.56 -7.44
C ALA A 84 27.02 -7.02 -7.46
N GLN A 85 25.96 -6.25 -7.20
CA GLN A 85 26.02 -4.82 -6.84
C GLN A 85 25.02 -4.43 -5.73
N ALA A 86 24.59 -5.40 -4.93
CA ALA A 86 23.68 -5.19 -3.81
C ALA A 86 24.39 -4.62 -2.57
N GLN A 87 25.01 -3.42 -2.62
CA GLN A 87 25.62 -2.80 -1.41
C GLN A 87 25.62 -1.26 -1.37
N THR A 88 24.62 -0.58 -1.94
CA THR A 88 24.27 0.75 -1.42
C THR A 88 22.80 0.74 -1.09
N GLN A 89 22.49 0.59 0.20
CA GLN A 89 21.17 0.87 0.74
C GLN A 89 20.85 2.35 0.47
N GLY A 90 20.31 2.63 -0.72
CA GLY A 90 19.78 3.94 -1.04
C GLY A 90 18.59 4.15 -0.12
N LYS A 91 18.79 4.93 0.95
CA LYS A 91 17.70 5.34 1.85
C LYS A 91 16.59 5.88 0.97
N ALA A 92 15.37 5.37 1.16
CA ALA A 92 14.21 5.96 0.52
C ALA A 92 14.16 7.46 0.81
N GLY A 93 13.74 8.19 -0.21
CA GLY A 93 13.62 9.63 -0.19
C GLY A 93 12.33 10.11 0.48
N THR A 94 12.12 11.41 0.41
CA THR A 94 10.87 12.06 0.82
C THR A 94 10.02 12.29 -0.42
N VAL A 95 8.80 11.76 -0.42
CA VAL A 95 7.86 11.91 -1.53
C VAL A 95 6.61 12.65 -1.05
N GLU A 96 6.25 13.71 -1.75
CA GLU A 96 5.00 14.42 -1.54
C GLU A 96 4.24 14.53 -2.86
N ILE A 97 3.01 14.01 -2.88
CA ILE A 97 2.12 14.05 -4.05
C ILE A 97 0.82 14.73 -3.64
N GLN A 98 0.48 15.83 -4.31
CA GLN A 98 -0.70 16.62 -4.00
C GLN A 98 -1.55 16.87 -5.24
N GLN A 99 -2.88 16.90 -5.08
CA GLN A 99 -3.82 17.36 -6.11
C GLN A 99 -3.63 16.68 -7.48
N SER A 100 -3.21 15.43 -7.47
CA SER A 100 -2.71 14.71 -8.63
C SER A 100 -3.54 13.46 -8.91
N THR A 101 -3.29 12.82 -10.04
CA THR A 101 -3.91 11.53 -10.38
C THR A 101 -2.85 10.51 -10.73
N ILE A 102 -2.93 9.34 -10.10
CA ILE A 102 -2.10 8.16 -10.38
C ILE A 102 -3.04 7.08 -10.92
N GLU A 103 -3.02 6.84 -12.23
CA GLU A 103 -3.99 5.95 -12.86
C GLU A 103 -3.47 4.99 -13.92
N GLY A 104 -4.07 3.80 -13.99
CA GLY A 104 -3.79 2.84 -15.06
C GLY A 104 -2.35 2.30 -15.06
N ASN A 105 -1.58 2.49 -13.99
CA ASN A 105 -0.19 2.07 -13.95
C ASN A 105 -0.06 0.59 -13.57
N THR A 106 0.98 -0.08 -14.09
CA THR A 106 1.20 -1.52 -13.86
C THR A 106 2.61 -1.79 -13.36
N ALA A 107 2.73 -2.60 -12.31
CA ALA A 107 3.97 -3.17 -11.83
C ALA A 107 3.92 -4.70 -11.85
N ASP A 108 4.95 -5.35 -12.38
CA ASP A 108 5.04 -6.82 -12.37
C ASP A 108 5.41 -7.38 -10.98
N HIS A 109 5.88 -6.52 -10.07
CA HIS A 109 5.99 -6.84 -8.65
C HIS A 109 4.98 -6.06 -7.81
N ASN A 110 5.42 -5.08 -7.02
CA ASN A 110 4.60 -4.43 -6.01
C ASN A 110 4.32 -2.97 -6.35
N GLY A 111 3.23 -2.42 -5.79
CA GLY A 111 2.93 -0.99 -5.91
C GLY A 111 2.54 -0.63 -7.33
N GLY A 112 1.35 -1.05 -7.77
CA GLY A 112 0.91 -0.80 -9.15
C GLY A 112 0.93 0.69 -9.49
N GLY A 113 0.52 1.54 -8.55
CA GLY A 113 0.74 2.99 -8.61
C GLY A 113 2.07 3.38 -7.97
N VAL A 114 2.16 3.23 -6.65
CA VAL A 114 3.29 3.69 -5.84
C VAL A 114 3.92 2.54 -5.07
N PHE A 115 5.23 2.42 -5.16
CA PHE A 115 6.03 1.57 -4.28
C PHE A 115 6.94 2.43 -3.41
N THR A 116 7.04 2.10 -2.13
CA THR A 116 7.97 2.74 -1.21
C THR A 116 8.54 1.73 -0.23
N ALA A 117 9.85 1.79 -0.02
CA ALA A 117 10.61 0.94 0.90
C ALA A 117 11.53 1.81 1.76
N GLY A 118 11.01 2.25 2.90
CA GLY A 118 11.62 3.26 3.76
C GLY A 118 11.05 4.67 3.53
N GLY A 119 11.55 5.63 4.31
CA GLY A 119 11.35 7.06 4.07
C GLY A 119 9.98 7.58 4.51
N PHE A 120 9.66 8.78 4.04
CA PHE A 120 8.40 9.47 4.35
C PHE A 120 7.65 9.76 3.06
N VAL A 121 6.38 9.34 3.02
CA VAL A 121 5.50 9.54 1.86
C VAL A 121 4.22 10.20 2.30
N LYS A 122 3.91 11.35 1.70
CA LYS A 122 2.66 12.07 1.92
C LYS A 122 1.89 12.21 0.61
N VAL A 123 0.63 11.81 0.65
CA VAL A 123 -0.29 11.85 -0.49
C VAL A 123 -1.53 12.60 -0.05
N SER A 124 -1.83 13.74 -0.68
CA SER A 124 -3.01 14.53 -0.30
C SER A 124 -3.85 14.98 -1.49
N ARG A 125 -5.18 14.83 -1.38
CA ARG A 125 -6.11 15.20 -2.47
C ARG A 125 -5.77 14.51 -3.80
N VAL A 126 -5.38 13.24 -3.74
CA VAL A 126 -4.99 12.44 -4.91
C VAL A 126 -6.08 11.43 -5.27
N HIS A 127 -6.19 11.12 -6.56
CA HIS A 127 -6.92 9.96 -7.04
C HIS A 127 -5.93 8.86 -7.42
N ILE A 128 -5.93 7.74 -6.69
CA ILE A 128 -5.14 6.55 -7.01
C ILE A 128 -6.10 5.51 -7.55
N LYS A 129 -6.14 5.32 -8.88
CA LYS A 129 -7.18 4.48 -9.48
C LYS A 129 -6.70 3.55 -10.58
N GLU A 130 -7.34 2.40 -10.71
CA GLU A 130 -7.11 1.49 -11.85
C GLU A 130 -5.64 1.07 -12.00
N ASN A 131 -4.88 1.05 -10.90
CA ASN A 131 -3.50 0.57 -10.91
C ASN A 131 -3.44 -0.92 -10.59
N LYS A 132 -2.45 -1.61 -11.15
CA LYS A 132 -2.31 -3.07 -11.06
C LYS A 132 -0.92 -3.48 -10.59
N ALA A 133 -0.87 -4.32 -9.56
CA ALA A 133 0.34 -5.02 -9.13
C ALA A 133 0.16 -6.53 -9.36
N CYS A 134 1.14 -7.17 -9.99
CA CYS A 134 1.12 -8.61 -10.14
C CYS A 134 1.44 -9.36 -8.84
N HIS A 135 2.03 -8.68 -7.84
CA HIS A 135 2.13 -9.16 -6.46
C HIS A 135 1.18 -8.39 -5.55
N SER A 136 1.66 -7.40 -4.79
CA SER A 136 0.88 -6.77 -3.73
C SER A 136 0.87 -5.24 -3.81
N GLY A 137 -0.12 -4.62 -3.16
CA GLY A 137 -0.27 -3.16 -3.14
C GLY A 137 -0.70 -2.63 -4.50
N GLY A 138 -1.92 -2.93 -4.94
CA GLY A 138 -2.39 -2.56 -6.28
C GLY A 138 -2.31 -1.05 -6.52
N GLY A 139 -2.72 -0.26 -5.53
CA GLY A 139 -2.51 1.18 -5.51
C GLY A 139 -1.14 1.55 -4.93
N VAL A 140 -0.93 1.21 -3.66
CA VAL A 140 0.28 1.56 -2.90
C VAL A 140 0.84 0.34 -2.17
N TYR A 141 2.15 0.14 -2.29
CA TYR A 141 2.90 -0.79 -1.44
C TYR A 141 3.88 0.00 -0.58
N ALA A 142 3.74 -0.11 0.74
CA ALA A 142 4.55 0.58 1.73
C ALA A 142 5.27 -0.44 2.63
N ALA A 143 6.58 -0.55 2.42
CA ALA A 143 7.49 -1.28 3.31
C ALA A 143 8.29 -0.31 4.16
N ASP A 144 8.40 -0.53 5.47
CA ASP A 144 9.24 0.26 6.39
C ASP A 144 9.03 1.79 6.27
N THR A 145 7.84 2.22 5.87
CA THR A 145 7.55 3.60 5.46
C THR A 145 6.60 4.28 6.43
N ASP A 146 6.79 5.58 6.64
CA ASP A 146 5.77 6.46 7.21
C ASP A 146 4.90 7.06 6.09
N LEU A 147 3.73 6.46 5.87
CA LEU A 147 2.78 6.79 4.81
C LEU A 147 1.59 7.56 5.36
N HIS A 148 1.42 8.79 4.89
CA HIS A 148 0.30 9.66 5.20
C HIS A 148 -0.58 9.87 3.97
N LEU A 149 -1.85 9.46 4.06
CA LEU A 149 -2.86 9.73 3.03
C LEU A 149 -3.96 10.61 3.60
N ASP A 150 -4.24 11.74 2.95
CA ASP A 150 -5.28 12.67 3.40
C ASP A 150 -6.16 13.10 2.23
N HIS A 151 -7.49 13.13 2.41
CA HIS A 151 -8.44 13.52 1.36
C HIS A 151 -8.25 12.77 0.04
N THR A 152 -7.86 11.49 0.10
CA THR A 152 -7.48 10.70 -1.08
C THR A 152 -8.59 9.70 -1.44
N THR A 153 -8.82 9.50 -2.73
CA THR A 153 -9.70 8.44 -3.23
C THR A 153 -8.86 7.35 -3.87
N ILE A 154 -8.96 6.13 -3.34
CA ILE A 154 -8.23 4.96 -3.81
C ILE A 154 -9.24 3.94 -4.35
N THR A 155 -9.30 3.77 -5.66
CA THR A 155 -10.39 3.00 -6.27
C THR A 155 -10.01 2.12 -7.45
N LYS A 156 -10.64 0.96 -7.58
CA LYS A 156 -10.42 0.02 -8.70
C LYS A 156 -8.97 -0.42 -8.87
N ASN A 157 -8.18 -0.40 -7.80
CA ASN A 157 -6.83 -0.95 -7.86
C ASN A 157 -6.88 -2.48 -7.64
N HIS A 158 -5.91 -3.17 -8.22
CA HIS A 158 -5.85 -4.63 -8.21
C HIS A 158 -4.47 -5.13 -7.82
N ALA A 159 -4.43 -6.08 -6.88
CA ALA A 159 -3.25 -6.86 -6.55
C ALA A 159 -3.56 -8.35 -6.74
N SER A 160 -2.69 -9.11 -7.41
CA SER A 160 -2.90 -10.58 -7.51
C SER A 160 -2.73 -11.30 -6.17
N LEU A 161 -2.00 -10.69 -5.22
CA LEU A 161 -1.78 -11.23 -3.88
C LEU A 161 -2.52 -10.40 -2.83
N ASP A 162 -1.88 -9.43 -2.19
CA ASP A 162 -2.43 -8.78 -1.00
C ASP A 162 -2.51 -7.26 -1.15
N GLY A 163 -3.44 -6.64 -0.42
CA GLY A 163 -3.57 -5.19 -0.37
C GLY A 163 -4.00 -4.63 -1.73
N GLY A 164 -5.26 -4.86 -2.11
CA GLY A 164 -5.78 -4.43 -3.41
C GLY A 164 -5.63 -2.93 -3.62
N ALA A 165 -5.90 -2.15 -2.56
CA ALA A 165 -5.62 -0.73 -2.53
C ALA A 165 -4.21 -0.47 -1.94
N ILE A 166 -3.98 -0.89 -0.70
CA ILE A 166 -2.76 -0.61 0.07
C ILE A 166 -2.23 -1.88 0.71
N LEU A 167 -0.92 -2.09 0.64
CA LEU A 167 -0.20 -2.98 1.55
C LEU A 167 0.74 -2.17 2.44
N ASN A 168 0.62 -2.35 3.75
CA ASN A 168 1.50 -1.79 4.78
C ASN A 168 2.23 -2.92 5.52
N THR A 169 3.56 -2.94 5.48
CA THR A 169 4.38 -3.98 6.15
C THR A 169 5.70 -3.42 6.64
N GLY A 170 6.13 -3.77 7.85
CA GLY A 170 7.53 -3.61 8.26
C GLY A 170 8.35 -4.87 7.96
N THR A 171 9.66 -4.76 8.00
CA THR A 171 10.60 -5.87 7.90
C THR A 171 10.82 -6.50 9.27
N THR A 172 10.30 -7.71 9.47
CA THR A 172 10.69 -8.55 10.61
C THR A 172 11.97 -9.32 10.25
N HIS A 173 13.12 -8.91 10.80
CA HIS A 173 14.36 -9.68 10.67
C HIS A 173 14.35 -10.92 11.56
N THR A 174 13.73 -12.02 11.12
CA THR A 174 13.94 -13.34 11.73
C THR A 174 15.13 -14.03 11.07
N THR A 175 16.35 -13.71 11.52
CA THR A 175 17.50 -14.64 11.65
C THR A 175 18.75 -13.82 12.00
N THR A 176 19.45 -14.18 13.07
CA THR A 176 20.73 -13.62 13.56
C THR A 176 20.62 -12.36 14.42
N GLY A 177 20.25 -12.55 15.71
CA GLY A 177 20.86 -11.97 16.91
C GLY A 177 21.38 -10.51 16.95
N ARG A 178 21.04 -9.65 16.01
CA ARG A 178 21.47 -8.26 15.96
C ARG A 178 20.29 -7.37 16.33
N PRO A 179 20.38 -6.58 17.40
CA PRO A 179 19.36 -5.60 17.74
C PRO A 179 19.50 -4.43 16.77
N ASP A 180 18.82 -4.52 15.63
CA ASP A 180 18.71 -3.40 14.69
C ASP A 180 17.31 -2.80 14.85
N ASN A 181 17.26 -1.48 15.06
CA ASN A 181 16.07 -0.66 15.31
C ASN A 181 14.86 -1.12 14.47
N HIS A 182 13.78 -1.55 15.14
CA HIS A 182 12.48 -1.83 14.55
C HIS A 182 12.12 -0.74 13.52
N THR A 183 12.01 -1.11 12.24
CA THR A 183 11.48 -0.22 11.19
C THR A 183 10.02 -0.57 10.94
N ASP A 184 9.19 -0.39 11.97
CA ASP A 184 7.76 -0.63 11.86
C ASP A 184 7.17 0.32 10.81
N ALA A 185 6.35 -0.21 9.90
CA ALA A 185 5.69 0.62 8.90
C ALA A 185 4.44 1.29 9.48
N THR A 186 4.32 2.60 9.33
CA THR A 186 3.17 3.37 9.79
C THR A 186 2.37 3.86 8.61
N THR A 187 1.08 3.52 8.54
CA THR A 187 0.16 4.10 7.56
C THR A 187 -0.96 4.82 8.29
N THR A 188 -1.08 6.12 8.08
CA THR A 188 -2.22 6.92 8.57
C THR A 188 -3.03 7.44 7.38
N ILE A 189 -4.34 7.16 7.42
CA ILE A 189 -5.29 7.58 6.38
C ILE A 189 -6.39 8.41 7.02
N THR A 190 -6.59 9.62 6.50
CA THR A 190 -7.59 10.58 7.00
C THR A 190 -8.50 11.09 5.89
N HIS A 191 -9.78 11.33 6.20
CA HIS A 191 -10.74 11.97 5.28
C HIS A 191 -10.82 11.32 3.89
N SER A 192 -10.61 10.01 3.79
CA SER A 192 -10.36 9.33 2.52
C SER A 192 -11.44 8.30 2.20
N THR A 193 -11.48 7.88 0.94
CA THR A 193 -12.36 6.80 0.47
C THR A 193 -11.54 5.72 -0.22
N ILE A 194 -11.70 4.47 0.20
CA ILE A 194 -11.06 3.30 -0.38
C ILE A 194 -12.15 2.36 -0.88
N THR A 195 -12.32 2.27 -2.20
CA THR A 195 -13.49 1.58 -2.75
C THR A 195 -13.25 0.80 -4.03
N THR A 196 -13.89 -0.37 -4.16
CA THR A 196 -13.83 -1.19 -5.38
C THR A 196 -12.42 -1.70 -5.68
N ASN A 197 -11.57 -1.84 -4.66
CA ASN A 197 -10.24 -2.45 -4.83
C ASN A 197 -10.32 -3.97 -4.64
N THR A 198 -9.42 -4.69 -5.30
CA THR A 198 -9.44 -6.15 -5.34
C THR A 198 -8.07 -6.75 -5.02
N ALA A 199 -8.03 -7.77 -4.17
CA ALA A 199 -6.84 -8.56 -3.87
C ALA A 199 -7.11 -10.05 -4.14
N GLY A 200 -6.14 -10.80 -4.64
CA GLY A 200 -6.32 -12.24 -4.86
C GLY A 200 -6.30 -13.07 -3.58
N ARG A 201 -5.74 -12.55 -2.49
CA ARG A 201 -5.62 -13.24 -1.19
C ARG A 201 -6.19 -12.41 -0.05
N TYR A 202 -5.49 -11.37 0.41
CA TYR A 202 -5.84 -10.73 1.68
C TYR A 202 -5.93 -9.21 1.57
N GLY A 203 -6.91 -8.62 2.26
CA GLY A 203 -7.01 -7.17 2.36
C GLY A 203 -7.41 -6.53 1.03
N GLY A 204 -8.69 -6.65 0.64
CA GLY A 204 -9.17 -6.10 -0.63
C GLY A 204 -8.97 -4.59 -0.68
N ALA A 205 -9.23 -3.91 0.43
CA ALA A 205 -8.81 -2.53 0.63
C ALA A 205 -7.36 -2.48 1.13
N ILE A 206 -7.11 -3.01 2.32
CA ILE A 206 -5.84 -2.82 3.03
C ILE A 206 -5.34 -4.13 3.61
N PHE A 207 -4.09 -4.45 3.30
CA PHE A 207 -3.30 -5.42 4.07
C PHE A 207 -2.39 -4.67 5.03
N ASN A 208 -2.40 -5.03 6.31
CA ASN A 208 -1.55 -4.45 7.33
C ASN A 208 -0.83 -5.56 8.10
N GLY A 209 0.50 -5.58 8.07
CA GLY A 209 1.30 -6.45 8.92
C GLY A 209 2.27 -7.37 8.20
N ASP A 210 2.59 -8.50 8.83
CA ASP A 210 3.61 -9.45 8.38
C ASP A 210 3.18 -10.17 7.09
N THR A 211 4.02 -10.12 6.05
CA THR A 211 3.77 -10.81 4.78
C THR A 211 4.31 -12.24 4.75
N HIS A 212 5.11 -12.67 5.75
CA HIS A 212 5.68 -14.01 5.79
C HIS A 212 4.63 -15.06 6.15
N GLN A 213 4.19 -15.80 5.12
CA GLN A 213 3.31 -16.98 5.23
C GLN A 213 2.22 -16.79 6.30
N PRO A 214 1.26 -15.87 6.09
CA PRO A 214 0.14 -15.72 7.01
C PRO A 214 -0.62 -17.04 7.06
N THR A 215 -0.33 -17.86 8.07
CA THR A 215 -1.11 -19.06 8.36
C THR A 215 -2.37 -18.61 9.10
N ILE A 216 -3.51 -18.98 8.54
CA ILE A 216 -4.79 -18.88 9.23
C ILE A 216 -4.97 -20.26 9.88
N ASP A 217 -4.40 -20.44 11.07
CA ASP A 217 -4.41 -21.75 11.75
C ASP A 217 -5.85 -22.24 12.01
N PRO A 218 -6.16 -23.54 11.79
CA PRO A 218 -7.47 -24.10 12.12
C PRO A 218 -7.72 -24.17 13.64
N GLY A 219 -8.99 -23.99 14.05
CA GLY A 219 -9.44 -24.01 15.47
C GLY A 219 -9.48 -22.63 16.13
N PHE A 220 -10.28 -22.39 17.17
CA PHE A 220 -10.35 -21.10 17.88
C PHE A 220 -9.11 -20.92 18.76
N HIS A 221 -8.21 -19.99 18.42
CA HIS A 221 -7.01 -19.71 19.21
C HIS A 221 -7.15 -18.35 19.88
N ASN A 222 -7.49 -18.36 21.17
CA ASN A 222 -7.32 -17.21 22.07
C ASN A 222 -5.84 -17.00 22.41
N LYS A 223 -4.96 -16.99 21.39
CA LYS A 223 -3.55 -16.70 21.63
C LYS A 223 -3.44 -15.20 21.89
N PRO A 224 -2.84 -14.76 23.02
CA PRO A 224 -2.58 -13.35 23.22
C PRO A 224 -1.78 -12.80 22.03
N PRO A 225 -2.06 -11.56 21.58
CA PRO A 225 -1.35 -10.95 20.47
C PRO A 225 0.16 -11.08 20.70
N THR A 226 0.90 -11.48 19.67
CA THR A 226 2.35 -11.55 19.77
C THR A 226 2.89 -10.13 19.96
N ASN A 227 3.83 -9.95 20.89
CA ASN A 227 4.50 -8.68 21.19
C ASN A 227 5.41 -8.15 20.05
N THR A 228 5.34 -8.75 18.87
CA THR A 228 6.11 -8.35 17.68
C THR A 228 5.14 -7.87 16.61
N THR A 229 4.75 -6.59 16.67
CA THR A 229 4.03 -5.92 15.58
C THR A 229 5.04 -5.28 14.64
N ASN A 230 4.90 -5.47 13.32
CA ASN A 230 5.78 -4.84 12.33
C ASN A 230 5.09 -3.73 11.54
N ALA A 231 3.79 -3.51 11.75
CA ALA A 231 3.04 -2.50 11.02
C ALA A 231 1.92 -1.92 11.91
N THR A 232 1.68 -0.62 11.73
CA THR A 232 0.57 0.09 12.36
C THR A 232 -0.25 0.81 11.30
N LEU A 233 -1.55 0.53 11.29
CA LEU A 233 -2.55 1.21 10.46
C LEU A 233 -3.43 2.08 11.33
N THR A 234 -3.63 3.33 10.94
CA THR A 234 -4.61 4.23 11.56
C THR A 234 -5.55 4.78 10.50
N LEU A 235 -6.86 4.56 10.66
CA LEU A 235 -7.91 5.17 9.84
C LEU A 235 -8.68 6.19 10.69
N ARG A 236 -8.82 7.42 10.20
CA ARG A 236 -9.69 8.45 10.78
C ARG A 236 -10.60 9.02 9.71
N ASP A 237 -11.89 9.15 10.02
CA ASP A 237 -12.87 9.80 9.12
C ASP A 237 -12.81 9.24 7.69
N THR A 238 -12.63 7.91 7.59
CA THR A 238 -12.34 7.23 6.33
C THR A 238 -13.44 6.20 6.02
N ASN A 239 -13.76 6.04 4.74
CA ASN A 239 -14.74 5.07 4.28
C ASN A 239 -14.07 3.97 3.45
N THR A 240 -14.22 2.71 3.86
CA THR A 240 -13.80 1.54 3.08
C THR A 240 -15.02 0.75 2.63
N LYS A 241 -15.27 0.69 1.31
CA LYS A 241 -16.47 0.04 0.78
C LYS A 241 -16.31 -0.69 -0.54
N ASN A 242 -17.09 -1.74 -0.74
CA ASN A 242 -17.10 -2.51 -2.00
C ASN A 242 -15.74 -3.10 -2.38
N ASN A 243 -14.86 -3.36 -1.42
CA ASN A 243 -13.57 -3.99 -1.70
C ASN A 243 -13.69 -5.51 -1.57
N THR A 244 -12.90 -6.24 -2.35
CA THR A 244 -13.00 -7.70 -2.43
C THR A 244 -11.64 -8.36 -2.28
N ALA A 245 -11.56 -9.41 -1.47
CA ALA A 245 -10.40 -10.29 -1.39
C ALA A 245 -10.84 -11.74 -1.17
N LEU A 246 -9.91 -12.70 -1.20
CA LEU A 246 -10.21 -14.04 -0.70
C LEU A 246 -10.63 -13.95 0.77
N ASN A 247 -9.93 -13.16 1.59
CA ASN A 247 -10.33 -12.89 2.96
C ASN A 247 -9.90 -11.48 3.45
N GLY A 248 -10.60 -10.92 4.43
CA GLY A 248 -10.44 -9.53 4.83
C GLY A 248 -10.79 -8.60 3.68
N GLY A 249 -12.05 -8.65 3.21
CA GLY A 249 -12.49 -7.89 2.03
C GLY A 249 -12.15 -6.39 2.13
N SER A 250 -12.33 -5.79 3.31
CA SER A 250 -11.77 -4.47 3.61
C SER A 250 -10.36 -4.59 4.16
N ILE A 251 -10.20 -5.00 5.40
CA ILE A 251 -8.91 -4.96 6.11
C ILE A 251 -8.51 -6.38 6.51
N PHE A 252 -7.27 -6.73 6.18
CA PHE A 252 -6.59 -7.88 6.77
C PHE A 252 -5.45 -7.38 7.65
N ASN A 253 -5.55 -7.61 8.96
CA ASN A 253 -4.56 -7.20 9.95
C ASN A 253 -3.81 -8.42 10.48
N ASN A 254 -2.52 -8.56 10.19
CA ASN A 254 -1.74 -9.76 10.50
C ASN A 254 -0.55 -9.47 11.40
N LYS A 255 -0.60 -9.92 12.66
CA LYS A 255 0.45 -9.64 13.66
C LYS A 255 0.82 -8.15 13.68
N ALA A 256 -0.19 -7.29 13.62
CA ALA A 256 -0.02 -5.85 13.44
C ALA A 256 -1.09 -5.08 14.22
N THR A 257 -0.95 -3.76 14.31
CA THR A 257 -1.87 -2.89 15.02
C THR A 257 -2.75 -2.15 14.01
N THR A 258 -4.07 -2.14 14.25
CA THR A 258 -5.03 -1.34 13.49
C THR A 258 -5.89 -0.50 14.43
N ASN A 259 -5.92 0.81 14.23
CA ASN A 259 -6.69 1.77 15.01
C ASN A 259 -7.72 2.48 14.11
N LEU A 260 -9.00 2.36 14.46
CA LEU A 260 -10.10 2.96 13.71
C LEU A 260 -10.82 4.02 14.54
N THR A 261 -10.97 5.22 13.98
CA THR A 261 -11.68 6.33 14.60
C THR A 261 -12.66 6.93 13.60
N THR A 262 -13.94 7.03 13.95
CA THR A 262 -14.99 7.61 13.06
C THR A 262 -14.91 7.04 11.62
N THR A 263 -14.63 5.73 11.51
CA THR A 263 -14.40 5.05 10.22
C THR A 263 -15.62 4.22 9.83
N THR A 264 -15.96 4.17 8.55
CA THR A 264 -17.07 3.36 8.02
C THR A 264 -16.53 2.24 7.14
N ILE A 265 -16.88 0.99 7.45
CA ILE A 265 -16.48 -0.22 6.70
C ILE A 265 -17.75 -0.96 6.26
N THR A 266 -18.08 -0.89 4.97
CA THR A 266 -19.37 -1.40 4.46
C THR A 266 -19.29 -2.10 3.11
N ASN A 267 -20.14 -3.11 2.89
CA ASN A 267 -20.29 -3.77 1.59
C ASN A 267 -18.99 -4.38 1.04
N ASN A 268 -18.06 -4.76 1.91
CA ASN A 268 -16.84 -5.44 1.50
C ASN A 268 -17.06 -6.95 1.51
N THR A 269 -16.36 -7.67 0.63
CA THR A 269 -16.61 -9.09 0.36
C THR A 269 -15.34 -9.90 0.52
N ALA A 270 -15.42 -10.99 1.27
CA ALA A 270 -14.47 -12.09 1.25
C ALA A 270 -15.04 -13.23 0.40
N THR A 271 -14.28 -13.70 -0.58
CA THR A 271 -14.73 -14.76 -1.51
C THR A 271 -14.46 -16.18 -1.00
N ASP A 272 -13.76 -16.33 0.13
CA ASP A 272 -13.54 -17.62 0.78
C ASP A 272 -14.88 -18.23 1.23
N SER A 273 -15.26 -19.33 0.57
CA SER A 273 -16.53 -20.03 0.80
C SER A 273 -16.48 -21.01 1.98
N SER A 274 -15.36 -21.13 2.70
CA SER A 274 -15.21 -22.10 3.80
C SER A 274 -16.15 -21.84 4.98
N LYS A 275 -16.84 -20.68 5.01
CA LYS A 275 -17.83 -20.26 6.03
C LYS A 275 -17.38 -20.53 7.48
N THR A 276 -16.07 -20.45 7.71
CA THR A 276 -15.52 -20.58 9.07
C THR A 276 -15.66 -19.25 9.81
N HIS A 277 -15.52 -19.27 11.15
CA HIS A 277 -15.45 -18.06 12.00
C HIS A 277 -14.23 -17.15 11.71
N ARG A 278 -13.50 -17.44 10.62
CA ARG A 278 -12.24 -16.81 10.21
C ARG A 278 -12.36 -16.14 8.84
N VAL A 279 -13.56 -16.05 8.27
CA VAL A 279 -13.81 -15.33 7.02
C VAL A 279 -14.58 -14.06 7.31
N ALA A 280 -14.02 -12.92 6.93
CA ALA A 280 -14.67 -11.62 7.07
C ALA A 280 -14.56 -10.79 5.81
N GLY A 281 -15.72 -10.30 5.36
CA GLY A 281 -15.76 -9.27 4.33
C GLY A 281 -15.26 -7.94 4.86
N GLY A 282 -15.53 -7.61 6.12
CA GLY A 282 -15.06 -6.39 6.75
C GLY A 282 -13.60 -6.51 7.20
N ILE A 283 -13.38 -6.81 8.48
CA ILE A 283 -12.04 -6.92 9.07
C ILE A 283 -11.73 -8.36 9.47
N LEU A 284 -10.61 -8.89 8.99
CA LEU A 284 -10.00 -10.08 9.57
C LEU A 284 -8.76 -9.68 10.38
N ASN A 285 -8.81 -9.88 11.69
CA ASN A 285 -7.67 -9.70 12.58
C ASN A 285 -7.00 -11.05 12.89
N ASN A 286 -5.83 -11.30 12.31
CA ASN A 286 -5.03 -12.51 12.48
C ASN A 286 -3.85 -12.24 13.42
N ASN A 287 -3.97 -12.65 14.68
CA ASN A 287 -2.92 -12.53 15.71
C ASN A 287 -2.38 -11.09 15.93
N GLY A 288 -3.12 -10.07 15.49
CA GLY A 288 -2.82 -8.65 15.72
C GLY A 288 -3.77 -8.01 16.73
N THR A 289 -3.72 -6.69 16.82
CA THR A 289 -4.64 -5.87 17.60
C THR A 289 -5.48 -5.00 16.69
N THR A 290 -6.78 -4.90 16.97
CA THR A 290 -7.68 -3.99 16.26
C THR A 290 -8.57 -3.27 17.25
N GLU A 291 -8.42 -1.95 17.30
CA GLU A 291 -9.17 -1.06 18.18
C GLU A 291 -10.10 -0.16 17.38
N THR A 292 -11.29 0.07 17.93
CA THR A 292 -12.35 0.89 17.33
C THR A 292 -12.90 1.84 18.38
N ASP A 293 -13.23 3.07 17.96
CA ASP A 293 -14.04 3.99 18.76
C ASP A 293 -15.54 3.69 18.62
N HIS A 294 -16.36 4.36 19.43
CA HIS A 294 -17.82 4.20 19.43
C HIS A 294 -18.51 4.82 18.20
N LYS A 295 -17.76 5.55 17.34
CA LYS A 295 -18.28 6.17 16.12
C LYS A 295 -17.99 5.34 14.87
N THR A 296 -17.09 4.37 14.97
CA THR A 296 -16.73 3.47 13.89
C THR A 296 -17.87 2.49 13.61
N THR A 297 -18.23 2.34 12.34
CA THR A 297 -19.32 1.47 11.89
C THR A 297 -18.78 0.40 10.96
N ILE A 298 -19.00 -0.87 11.28
CA ILE A 298 -18.62 -2.03 10.46
C ILE A 298 -19.88 -2.86 10.21
N THR A 299 -20.49 -2.73 9.02
CA THR A 299 -21.81 -3.32 8.73
C THR A 299 -21.93 -3.75 7.27
N ASN A 300 -22.87 -4.65 6.97
CA ASN A 300 -23.18 -5.09 5.61
C ASN A 300 -21.98 -5.66 4.86
N ASN A 301 -21.04 -6.31 5.55
CA ASN A 301 -19.93 -7.00 4.89
C ASN A 301 -20.22 -8.50 4.79
N ASP A 302 -19.75 -9.12 3.72
CA ASP A 302 -20.05 -10.51 3.37
C ASP A 302 -18.78 -11.38 3.42
N PRO A 303 -18.76 -12.52 4.13
CA PRO A 303 -19.88 -13.14 4.85
C PRO A 303 -20.12 -12.57 6.25
N THR A 304 -19.14 -11.89 6.84
CA THR A 304 -19.24 -11.30 8.18
C THR A 304 -18.56 -9.93 8.25
N ASN A 305 -18.95 -9.14 9.25
CA ASN A 305 -18.33 -7.84 9.54
C ASN A 305 -16.92 -8.01 10.07
N CYS A 306 -16.71 -8.93 11.03
CA CYS A 306 -15.39 -9.21 11.54
C CYS A 306 -15.14 -10.68 11.85
N ALA A 307 -13.86 -11.04 11.75
CA ALA A 307 -13.33 -12.31 12.18
C ALA A 307 -12.03 -12.10 12.96
N GLY A 308 -11.79 -12.97 13.94
CA GLY A 308 -10.76 -12.76 14.95
C GLY A 308 -11.18 -11.73 16.02
N THR A 309 -10.30 -11.45 16.97
CA THR A 309 -10.61 -10.54 18.09
C THR A 309 -10.59 -9.09 17.61
N VAL A 310 -11.76 -8.56 17.26
CA VAL A 310 -11.97 -7.14 16.93
C VAL A 310 -12.93 -6.54 17.96
N LYS A 311 -12.46 -5.57 18.74
CA LYS A 311 -13.26 -4.97 19.80
C LYS A 311 -14.44 -4.19 19.19
N ASN A 312 -15.62 -4.31 19.80
CA ASN A 312 -16.86 -3.65 19.39
C ASN A 312 -17.33 -3.95 17.96
N CYS A 313 -16.89 -5.06 17.36
CA CYS A 313 -17.43 -5.51 16.09
C CYS A 313 -18.52 -6.55 16.32
N PHE A 314 -19.73 -6.26 15.83
CA PHE A 314 -20.88 -7.14 15.91
C PHE A 314 -21.10 -7.76 14.52
N ASN A 315 -21.34 -9.07 14.49
CA ASN A 315 -21.65 -9.81 13.27
C ASN A 315 -23.14 -9.79 12.96
#